data_AF-A0A2G9HN37-F1
#
_entry.id   AF-A0A2G9HN37-F1
#
_cell.length_a   1.000
_cell.length_b   1.000
_cell.length_c   1.000
_cell.angle_alpha   90.00
_cell.angle_beta   90.00
_cell.angle_gamma   90.00
#
_symmetry.space_group_name_H-M   'P 1'
#
loop_
_entity.id
_entity.type
_entity.pdbx_description
1 polymer ?
#
loop_
_entity_poly.entity_id
_entity_poly.type
_entity_poly.pdbx_seq_one_letter_code
_entity_poly.pdbx_strand_id
1 'polypeptide(L)'
;MHPSGRTPSDLAASNGHKGIAGYLAESTLISHLSTLELKDSKESDSREKAVETVSEQTATSVGYGDLPHGLSMKDSLAALHNATQAAARIHQVFRIKSFQRRQLNEYGNNEFGMSDERAFSLIALKTKKAEKYDEPVQAAIWIQNKFRSWKGRKEFLLTRQRIIKIQAHVRGHQVRKDYKKIIWSVGVLDEAILPWLRKGRGSSGFKPEELGAGTSMVDAGTKEDDYDLLKEGRKQLEERLSKALDRVRSMVRYPEARDQYRSLLNVVSEVQEKKAVYDKVLNNPEGDYGDDFVDIDALLDDDTLMSTAS
;
A
#
# COMPACT_ATOMS: atom_id res chain seq x y z
N MET A 1 11.84 4.83 -4.73
CA MET A 1 11.65 4.77 -3.26
C MET A 1 12.99 4.46 -2.63
N HIS A 2 13.44 5.23 -1.64
CA HIS A 2 14.65 4.89 -0.88
C HIS A 2 14.42 3.58 -0.09
N PRO A 3 15.42 2.69 0.00
CA PRO A 3 15.29 1.38 0.66
C PRO A 3 15.00 1.46 2.17
N SER A 4 15.11 2.63 2.78
CA SER A 4 14.84 2.89 4.20
C SER A 4 13.44 3.46 4.51
N GLY A 5 12.57 3.60 3.51
CA GLY A 5 11.20 4.11 3.70
C GLY A 5 11.10 5.60 4.09
N ARG A 6 12.21 6.34 4.12
CA ARG A 6 12.23 7.79 4.38
C ARG A 6 11.77 8.54 3.14
N THR A 7 10.80 9.44 3.31
CA THR A 7 10.36 10.31 2.22
C THR A 7 11.35 11.46 2.04
N PRO A 8 11.43 12.08 0.84
CA PRO A 8 12.26 13.29 0.63
C PRO A 8 11.94 14.41 1.63
N SER A 9 10.68 14.52 2.06
CA SER A 9 10.26 15.47 3.10
C SER A 9 10.84 15.14 4.48
N ASP A 10 11.03 13.85 4.80
CA ASP A 10 11.64 13.40 6.06
C ASP A 10 13.12 13.80 6.12
N LEU A 11 13.84 13.68 4.99
CA LEU A 11 15.26 14.02 4.88
C LEU A 11 15.49 15.53 5.02
N ALA A 12 14.67 16.34 4.34
CA ALA A 12 14.73 17.80 4.47
C ALA A 12 14.44 18.26 5.91
N ALA A 13 13.46 17.63 6.57
CA ALA A 13 13.11 17.93 7.95
C ALA A 13 14.23 17.53 8.93
N SER A 14 14.85 16.36 8.75
CA SER A 14 15.97 15.93 9.61
C SER A 14 17.19 16.82 9.48
N ASN A 15 17.36 17.47 8.32
CA ASN A 15 18.44 18.43 8.07
C ASN A 15 18.11 19.84 8.56
N GLY A 16 16.94 20.07 9.18
CA GLY A 16 16.53 21.37 9.71
C GLY A 16 15.82 22.29 8.72
N HIS A 17 15.70 21.90 7.45
CA HIS A 17 15.02 22.69 6.42
C HIS A 17 13.51 22.47 6.43
N LYS A 18 12.84 23.10 7.40
CA LYS A 18 11.38 22.95 7.62
C LYS A 18 10.55 23.47 6.43
N GLY A 19 11.00 24.54 5.76
CA GLY A 19 10.31 25.09 4.59
C GLY A 19 10.31 24.14 3.39
N ILE A 20 11.50 23.62 3.07
CA ILE A 20 11.71 22.64 2.00
C ILE A 20 10.96 21.34 2.31
N ALA A 21 10.99 20.89 3.56
CA ALA A 21 10.23 19.72 4.00
C ALA A 21 8.72 19.91 3.83
N GLY A 22 8.19 21.10 4.14
CA GLY A 22 6.78 21.46 3.93
C GLY A 22 6.38 21.40 2.46
N TYR A 23 7.20 21.99 1.57
CA TYR A 23 6.96 21.97 0.13
C TYR A 23 6.97 20.55 -0.46
N LEU A 24 7.95 19.74 -0.10
CA LEU A 24 8.04 18.35 -0.55
C LEU A 24 6.86 17.53 -0.01
N ALA A 25 6.44 17.76 1.24
CA ALA A 25 5.27 17.10 1.79
C ALA A 25 3.98 17.46 1.04
N GLU A 26 3.75 18.75 0.76
CA GLU A 26 2.59 19.20 0.00
C GLU A 26 2.56 18.65 -1.43
N SER A 27 3.65 18.81 -2.17
CA SER A 27 3.75 18.31 -3.56
C SER A 27 3.57 16.79 -3.65
N THR A 28 4.05 16.02 -2.67
CA THR A 28 3.79 14.56 -2.61
C THR A 28 2.31 14.24 -2.36
N LEU A 29 1.60 15.03 -1.55
CA LEU A 29 0.16 14.84 -1.31
C LEU A 29 -0.66 15.17 -2.55
N ILE A 30 -0.35 16.28 -3.21
CA ILE A 30 -1.05 16.74 -4.42
C ILE A 30 -0.80 15.77 -5.58
N SER A 31 0.45 15.34 -5.78
CA SER A 31 0.75 14.33 -6.82
C SER A 31 0.08 12.99 -6.53
N HIS A 32 0.07 12.53 -5.28
CA HIS A 32 -0.64 11.30 -4.92
C HIS A 32 -2.15 11.41 -5.17
N LEU A 33 -2.75 12.56 -4.85
CA LEU A 33 -4.15 12.82 -5.16
C LEU A 33 -4.40 12.81 -6.68
N SER A 34 -3.57 13.49 -7.48
CA SER A 34 -3.69 13.49 -8.95
C SER A 34 -3.59 12.08 -9.53
N THR A 35 -2.67 11.25 -9.03
CA THR A 35 -2.55 9.84 -9.47
C THR A 35 -3.78 9.00 -9.10
N LEU A 36 -4.47 9.30 -7.99
CA LEU A 36 -5.70 8.62 -7.60
C LEU A 36 -6.87 9.06 -8.48
N GLU A 37 -7.01 10.37 -8.75
CA GLU A 37 -8.07 10.91 -9.61
C GLU A 37 -7.95 10.40 -11.07
N LEU A 38 -6.73 10.31 -11.62
CA LEU A 38 -6.49 9.75 -12.96
C LEU A 38 -6.79 8.25 -13.07
N LYS A 39 -6.66 7.49 -11.97
CA LYS A 39 -7.00 6.07 -11.96
C LYS A 39 -8.51 5.87 -11.95
N ASP A 40 -9.23 6.72 -11.23
CA ASP A 40 -10.69 6.64 -11.13
C ASP A 40 -11.37 7.14 -12.42
N SER A 41 -10.74 8.05 -13.19
CA SER A 41 -11.26 8.50 -14.49
C SER A 41 -11.20 7.44 -15.60
N LYS A 42 -10.23 6.51 -15.56
CA LYS A 42 -10.15 5.37 -16.50
C LYS A 42 -11.25 4.31 -16.28
N GLU A 43 -11.94 4.32 -15.14
CA GLU A 43 -13.04 3.40 -14.81
C GLU A 43 -14.43 4.04 -14.90
N SER A 44 -14.54 5.35 -15.16
CA SER A 44 -15.82 6.07 -15.13
C SER A 44 -15.85 7.24 -16.10
N ASP A 45 -16.28 6.98 -17.33
CA ASP A 45 -16.64 8.02 -18.30
C ASP A 45 -18.04 8.57 -17.99
N SER A 46 -18.13 9.39 -16.93
CA SER A 46 -19.29 10.25 -16.69
C SER A 46 -18.90 11.37 -15.71
N ARG A 47 -18.51 12.52 -16.26
CA ARG A 47 -18.37 13.79 -15.53
C ARG A 47 -19.73 14.22 -14.98
N GLU A 48 -19.75 14.73 -13.76
CA GLU A 48 -20.29 16.07 -13.47
C GLU A 48 -19.98 16.55 -12.04
N LYS A 49 -19.56 17.82 -12.00
CA LYS A 49 -19.48 18.77 -10.87
C LYS A 49 -18.24 18.79 -9.96
N ALA A 50 -17.41 19.78 -10.29
CA ALA A 50 -17.15 20.97 -9.48
C ALA A 50 -16.37 20.79 -8.16
N VAL A 51 -15.10 21.19 -8.16
CA VAL A 51 -14.62 22.50 -7.65
C VAL A 51 -13.08 22.50 -7.74
N GLU A 52 -12.58 23.51 -8.45
CA GLU A 52 -11.22 24.07 -8.47
C GLU A 52 -10.03 23.09 -8.55
N THR A 53 -9.48 23.02 -9.77
CA THR A 53 -8.06 23.17 -10.07
C THR A 53 -7.15 23.35 -8.84
N VAL A 54 -6.51 22.26 -8.42
CA VAL A 54 -5.31 22.26 -7.56
C VAL A 54 -4.03 22.25 -8.42
N SER A 55 -4.14 22.38 -9.74
CA SER A 55 -2.99 22.43 -10.63
C SER A 55 -2.48 23.87 -10.72
N GLU A 56 -1.32 24.07 -10.10
CA GLU A 56 -0.38 25.19 -10.30
C GLU A 56 -0.79 26.50 -9.64
N GLN A 57 -0.45 26.64 -8.35
CA GLN A 57 -0.40 27.95 -7.72
C GLN A 57 1.04 28.47 -7.75
N THR A 58 1.25 29.48 -8.59
CA THR A 58 2.38 30.41 -8.56
C THR A 58 2.26 31.31 -7.33
N ALA A 59 3.40 31.84 -6.84
CA ALA A 59 3.40 32.70 -5.66
C ALA A 59 2.43 33.88 -5.81
N THR A 60 1.67 34.18 -4.75
CA THR A 60 0.67 35.26 -4.78
C THR A 60 1.30 36.56 -5.26
N SER A 61 0.79 37.11 -6.38
CA SER A 61 1.25 38.34 -7.01
C SER A 61 1.14 39.53 -6.05
N VAL A 62 2.18 40.36 -6.03
CA VAL A 62 2.34 41.47 -5.08
C VAL A 62 1.29 42.56 -5.35
N GLY A 63 0.28 42.65 -4.48
CA GLY A 63 -0.62 43.80 -4.43
C GLY A 63 0.05 44.99 -3.75
N TYR A 64 -0.16 46.20 -4.30
CA TYR A 64 0.42 47.47 -3.84
C TYR A 64 0.02 47.75 -2.37
N GLY A 65 0.83 47.28 -1.41
CA GLY A 65 0.61 47.46 0.03
C GLY A 65 0.86 46.23 0.91
N ASP A 66 1.12 45.04 0.36
CA ASP A 66 1.32 43.83 1.19
C ASP A 66 2.80 43.64 1.58
N LEU A 67 3.06 43.60 2.90
CA LEU A 67 4.41 43.43 3.44
C LEU A 67 4.91 42.00 3.08
N PRO A 68 6.19 41.80 2.68
CA PRO A 68 6.71 40.49 2.25
C PRO A 68 6.45 39.35 3.25
N HIS A 69 6.44 39.69 4.55
CA HIS A 69 6.18 38.73 5.63
C HIS A 69 4.69 38.30 5.72
N GLY A 70 3.75 39.15 5.32
CA GLY A 70 2.32 38.85 5.26
C GLY A 70 1.98 37.91 4.10
N LEU A 71 2.65 38.12 2.96
CA LEU A 71 2.51 37.29 1.77
C LEU A 71 3.04 35.86 1.99
N SER A 72 4.22 35.72 2.61
CA SER A 72 4.81 34.43 3.04
C SER A 72 3.87 33.64 3.96
N MET A 73 3.19 34.33 4.88
CA MET A 73 2.20 33.71 5.75
C MET A 73 0.96 33.22 4.99
N LYS A 74 0.42 34.02 4.06
CA LYS A 74 -0.75 33.63 3.24
C LYS A 74 -0.46 32.39 2.39
N ASP A 75 0.66 32.35 1.70
CA ASP A 75 1.06 31.19 0.89
C ASP A 75 1.23 29.94 1.75
N SER A 76 1.85 30.08 2.93
CA SER A 76 2.02 28.95 3.85
C SER A 76 0.69 28.40 4.38
N LEU A 77 -0.30 29.26 4.61
CA LEU A 77 -1.65 28.84 5.03
C LEU A 77 -2.41 28.18 3.88
N ALA A 78 -2.31 28.71 2.66
CA ALA A 78 -2.87 28.08 1.47
C ALA A 78 -2.30 26.66 1.28
N ALA A 79 -0.99 26.49 1.45
CA ALA A 79 -0.32 25.19 1.42
C ALA A 79 -0.88 24.20 2.44
N LEU A 80 -1.17 24.66 3.66
CA LEU A 80 -1.77 23.84 4.71
C LEU A 80 -3.23 23.45 4.36
N HIS A 81 -4.01 24.38 3.84
CA HIS A 81 -5.38 24.10 3.38
C HIS A 81 -5.38 23.06 2.24
N ASN A 82 -4.51 23.22 1.25
CA ASN A 82 -4.38 22.30 0.13
C ASN A 82 -3.92 20.91 0.59
N ALA A 83 -2.89 20.84 1.44
CA ALA A 83 -2.40 19.58 1.99
C ALA A 83 -3.47 18.84 2.82
N THR A 84 -4.23 19.56 3.65
CA THR A 84 -5.30 18.97 4.47
C THR A 84 -6.47 18.48 3.62
N GLN A 85 -6.89 19.27 2.62
CA GLN A 85 -7.92 18.87 1.66
C GLN A 85 -7.48 17.65 0.84
N ALA A 86 -6.22 17.63 0.38
CA ALA A 86 -5.67 16.50 -0.36
C ALA A 86 -5.64 15.23 0.49
N ALA A 87 -5.13 15.31 1.73
CA ALA A 87 -5.13 14.18 2.67
C ALA A 87 -6.54 13.64 2.95
N ALA A 88 -7.53 14.52 3.12
CA ALA A 88 -8.92 14.13 3.34
C ALA A 88 -9.50 13.38 2.13
N ARG A 89 -9.28 13.87 0.91
CA ARG A 89 -9.71 13.21 -0.33
C ARG A 89 -9.02 11.85 -0.52
N ILE A 90 -7.72 11.77 -0.24
CA ILE A 90 -6.97 10.50 -0.25
C ILE A 90 -7.62 9.50 0.72
N HIS A 91 -7.87 9.89 1.98
CA HIS A 91 -8.54 9.02 2.95
C HIS A 91 -9.93 8.54 2.47
N GLN A 92 -10.71 9.42 1.83
CA GLN A 92 -12.01 9.06 1.27
C GLN A 92 -11.89 8.01 0.16
N VAL A 93 -10.97 8.20 -0.80
CA VAL A 93 -10.74 7.25 -1.90
C VAL A 93 -10.31 5.88 -1.36
N PHE A 94 -9.39 5.85 -0.38
CA PHE A 94 -8.98 4.59 0.25
C PHE A 94 -10.11 3.93 1.05
N ARG A 95 -10.97 4.71 1.71
CA ARG A 95 -12.15 4.17 2.40
C ARG A 95 -13.09 3.47 1.40
N ILE A 96 -13.38 4.11 0.27
CA ILE A 96 -14.23 3.55 -0.80
C ILE A 96 -13.59 2.28 -1.39
N LYS A 97 -12.30 2.33 -1.76
CA LYS A 97 -11.58 1.16 -2.32
C LYS A 97 -11.50 0.00 -1.34
N SER A 98 -11.28 0.29 -0.05
CA SER A 98 -11.27 -0.75 0.99
C SER A 98 -12.64 -1.39 1.18
N PHE A 99 -13.71 -0.60 1.07
CA PHE A 99 -15.07 -1.08 1.15
C PHE A 99 -15.43 -1.95 -0.07
N GLN A 100 -15.11 -1.50 -1.29
CA GLN A 100 -15.28 -2.28 -2.52
C GLN A 100 -14.53 -3.60 -2.45
N ARG A 101 -13.29 -3.61 -1.95
CA ARG A 101 -12.51 -4.85 -1.79
C ARG A 101 -13.09 -5.78 -0.72
N ARG A 102 -13.57 -5.24 0.40
CA ARG A 102 -14.30 -6.04 1.40
C ARG A 102 -15.55 -6.66 0.79
N GLN A 103 -16.33 -5.89 0.03
CA GLN A 103 -17.47 -6.42 -0.70
C GLN A 103 -17.06 -7.50 -1.70
N LEU A 104 -16.02 -7.30 -2.51
CA LEU A 104 -15.54 -8.34 -3.44
C LEU A 104 -15.05 -9.61 -2.73
N ASN A 105 -14.37 -9.48 -1.58
CA ASN A 105 -13.94 -10.64 -0.80
C ASN A 105 -15.11 -11.34 -0.12
N GLU A 106 -16.07 -10.58 0.41
CA GLU A 106 -17.27 -11.11 1.07
C GLU A 106 -18.22 -11.77 0.06
N TYR A 107 -18.41 -11.20 -1.14
CA TYR A 107 -19.20 -11.81 -2.22
C TYR A 107 -18.43 -12.87 -3.03
N GLY A 108 -17.09 -12.79 -3.07
CA GLY A 108 -16.23 -13.78 -3.69
C GLY A 108 -16.05 -15.05 -2.84
N ASN A 109 -16.23 -14.95 -1.52
CA ASN A 109 -16.16 -16.07 -0.58
C ASN A 109 -17.48 -16.45 0.11
N ASN A 110 -18.56 -15.67 -0.01
CA ASN A 110 -19.90 -16.09 0.42
C ASN A 110 -20.66 -16.67 -0.79
N GLU A 111 -20.89 -17.97 -0.94
CA GLU A 111 -21.29 -18.90 0.11
C GLU A 111 -22.09 -18.20 1.22
N PHE A 112 -23.33 -17.81 0.88
CA PHE A 112 -24.42 -17.43 1.81
C PHE A 112 -24.54 -15.93 2.17
N GLY A 113 -25.71 -15.33 1.89
CA GLY A 113 -26.14 -14.09 2.53
C GLY A 113 -26.71 -13.05 1.57
N MET A 114 -28.03 -13.00 1.47
CA MET A 114 -28.77 -11.97 0.75
C MET A 114 -28.47 -10.56 1.28
N SER A 115 -28.09 -9.65 0.37
CA SER A 115 -28.40 -8.21 0.44
C SER A 115 -28.21 -7.57 -0.94
N ASP A 116 -28.79 -8.19 -1.97
CA ASP A 116 -28.65 -7.71 -3.35
C ASP A 116 -29.65 -6.59 -3.71
N GLU A 117 -30.62 -6.30 -2.85
CA GLU A 117 -31.66 -5.31 -3.15
C GLU A 117 -31.13 -3.87 -3.16
N ARG A 118 -30.08 -3.55 -2.39
CA ARG A 118 -29.49 -2.19 -2.33
C ARG A 118 -28.36 -1.97 -3.34
N ALA A 119 -27.60 -3.02 -3.66
CA ALA A 119 -26.55 -2.96 -4.67
C ALA A 119 -27.16 -2.89 -6.08
N PHE A 120 -28.19 -3.71 -6.36
CA PHE A 120 -28.90 -3.63 -7.64
C PHE A 120 -29.69 -2.34 -7.80
N SER A 121 -30.28 -1.74 -6.75
CA SER A 121 -31.02 -0.47 -6.91
C SER A 121 -30.10 0.73 -7.23
N LEU A 122 -28.86 0.75 -6.72
CA LEU A 122 -27.85 1.75 -7.10
C LEU A 122 -27.34 1.57 -8.54
N ILE A 123 -27.23 0.33 -9.01
CA ILE A 123 -26.79 0.01 -10.38
C ILE A 123 -27.95 0.19 -11.39
N ALA A 124 -29.17 -0.22 -11.02
CA ALA A 124 -30.36 -0.18 -11.88
C ALA A 124 -30.88 1.24 -12.14
N LEU A 125 -30.62 2.19 -11.24
CA LEU A 125 -30.91 3.62 -11.51
C LEU A 125 -30.09 4.16 -12.69
N LYS A 126 -28.91 3.58 -12.97
CA LYS A 126 -28.10 3.93 -14.15
C LYS A 126 -28.53 3.22 -15.44
N THR A 127 -29.29 2.13 -15.38
CA THR A 127 -29.60 1.28 -16.55
C THR A 127 -31.08 1.30 -16.96
N LYS A 128 -31.80 2.41 -16.76
CA LYS A 128 -33.19 2.59 -17.24
C LYS A 128 -33.38 2.58 -18.77
N LYS A 129 -32.39 2.10 -19.53
CA LYS A 129 -32.46 1.90 -20.99
C LYS A 129 -32.06 0.48 -21.43
N ALA A 130 -32.21 -0.53 -20.58
CA ALA A 130 -32.18 -1.92 -21.03
C ALA A 130 -33.63 -2.37 -21.32
N GLU A 131 -34.01 -2.11 -22.56
CA GLU A 131 -35.04 -2.74 -23.36
C GLU A 131 -35.47 -4.14 -22.86
N LYS A 132 -36.79 -4.35 -22.76
CA LYS A 132 -37.47 -5.57 -22.29
C LYS A 132 -37.12 -6.80 -23.15
N TYR A 133 -35.94 -7.37 -22.97
CA TYR A 133 -35.59 -8.64 -23.58
C TYR A 133 -35.56 -9.77 -22.53
N ASP A 134 -36.50 -10.70 -22.74
CA ASP A 134 -36.67 -12.05 -22.22
C ASP A 134 -36.61 -12.29 -20.70
N GLU A 135 -37.66 -11.83 -20.01
CA GLU A 135 -38.06 -12.31 -18.68
C GLU A 135 -37.99 -13.85 -18.50
N PRO A 136 -38.46 -14.70 -19.45
CA PRO A 136 -38.34 -16.16 -19.32
C PRO A 136 -36.89 -16.68 -19.41
N VAL A 137 -36.02 -16.04 -20.20
CA VAL A 137 -34.60 -16.44 -20.32
C VAL A 137 -33.86 -16.07 -19.04
N GLN A 138 -34.13 -14.90 -18.47
CA GLN A 138 -33.56 -14.52 -17.17
C GLN A 138 -34.00 -15.50 -16.08
N ALA A 139 -35.30 -15.81 -15.99
CA ALA A 139 -35.82 -16.78 -15.02
C ALA A 139 -35.15 -18.16 -15.15
N ALA A 140 -34.96 -18.65 -16.39
CA ALA A 140 -34.27 -19.91 -16.65
C ALA A 140 -32.80 -19.89 -16.17
N ILE A 141 -32.07 -18.80 -16.43
CA ILE A 141 -30.68 -18.63 -15.96
C ILE A 141 -30.62 -18.64 -14.43
N TRP A 142 -31.55 -17.97 -13.75
CA TRP A 142 -31.62 -17.96 -12.28
C TRP A 142 -31.81 -19.37 -11.71
N ILE A 143 -32.74 -20.15 -12.28
CA ILE A 143 -33.00 -21.52 -11.87
C ILE A 143 -31.79 -22.42 -12.13
N GLN A 144 -31.16 -22.31 -13.31
CA GLN A 144 -29.97 -23.07 -13.67
C GLN A 144 -28.80 -22.75 -12.74
N ASN A 145 -28.58 -21.47 -12.42
CA ASN A 145 -27.53 -21.04 -11.51
C ASN A 145 -27.77 -21.58 -10.10
N LYS A 146 -29.02 -21.55 -9.60
CA LYS A 146 -29.35 -22.16 -8.31
C LYS A 146 -29.11 -23.67 -8.30
N PHE A 147 -29.49 -24.36 -9.37
CA PHE A 147 -29.25 -25.80 -9.48
C PHE A 147 -27.76 -26.16 -9.51
N ARG A 148 -26.96 -25.45 -10.33
CA ARG A 148 -25.50 -25.67 -10.42
C ARG A 148 -24.82 -25.43 -9.07
N SER A 149 -25.21 -24.37 -8.36
CA SER A 149 -24.70 -24.05 -7.03
C SER A 149 -25.09 -25.12 -6.00
N TRP A 150 -26.37 -25.53 -5.97
CA TRP A 150 -26.84 -26.59 -5.08
C TRP A 150 -26.13 -27.93 -5.33
N LYS A 151 -25.95 -28.30 -6.61
CA LYS A 151 -25.24 -29.53 -7.00
C LYS A 151 -23.80 -29.52 -6.50
N GLY A 152 -23.07 -28.41 -6.70
CA GLY A 152 -21.69 -28.26 -6.21
C GLY A 152 -21.59 -28.38 -4.69
N ARG A 153 -22.49 -27.73 -3.94
CA ARG A 153 -22.52 -27.82 -2.47
C ARG A 153 -22.78 -29.23 -1.97
N LYS A 154 -23.71 -29.95 -2.60
CA LYS A 154 -24.03 -31.34 -2.23
C LYS A 154 -22.80 -32.24 -2.37
N GLU A 155 -22.10 -32.16 -3.49
CA GLU A 155 -20.88 -32.94 -3.73
C GLU A 155 -19.74 -32.55 -2.77
N PHE A 156 -19.57 -31.25 -2.50
CA PHE A 156 -18.60 -30.75 -1.54
C PHE A 156 -18.85 -31.29 -0.12
N LEU A 157 -20.09 -31.22 0.36
CA LEU A 157 -20.44 -31.71 1.70
C LEU A 157 -20.22 -33.22 1.83
N LEU A 158 -20.60 -34.00 0.81
CA LEU A 158 -20.34 -35.45 0.79
C LEU A 158 -18.86 -35.78 0.80
N THR A 159 -18.05 -35.02 0.06
CA THR A 159 -16.59 -35.20 0.02
C THR A 159 -15.95 -34.80 1.34
N ARG A 160 -16.35 -33.66 1.90
CA ARG A 160 -15.88 -33.17 3.21
C ARG A 160 -16.20 -34.15 4.34
N GLN A 161 -17.41 -34.70 4.38
CA GLN A 161 -17.79 -35.72 5.37
C GLN A 161 -16.92 -36.98 5.26
N ARG A 162 -16.64 -37.45 4.04
CA ARG A 162 -15.74 -38.59 3.80
C ARG A 162 -14.32 -38.30 4.29
N ILE A 163 -13.78 -37.13 3.97
CA ILE A 163 -12.44 -36.69 4.42
C ILE A 163 -12.38 -36.63 5.95
N ILE A 164 -13.37 -36.02 6.61
CA ILE A 164 -13.41 -35.90 8.07
C ILE A 164 -13.43 -37.29 8.73
N LYS A 165 -14.19 -38.25 8.19
CA LYS A 165 -14.21 -39.64 8.69
C LYS A 165 -12.83 -40.29 8.58
N ILE A 166 -12.15 -40.14 7.45
CA ILE A 166 -10.79 -40.66 7.24
C ILE A 166 -9.84 -40.02 8.24
N GLN A 167 -9.87 -38.69 8.37
CA GLN A 167 -9.00 -37.97 9.30
C GLN A 167 -9.22 -38.40 10.76
N ALA A 168 -10.47 -38.60 11.19
CA ALA A 168 -10.79 -39.11 12.52
C ALA A 168 -10.23 -40.52 12.74
N HIS A 169 -10.37 -41.41 11.75
CA HIS A 169 -9.80 -42.76 11.81
C HIS A 169 -8.27 -42.76 11.87
N VAL A 170 -7.59 -41.91 11.09
CA VAL A 170 -6.13 -41.79 11.09
C VAL A 170 -5.63 -41.25 12.44
N ARG A 171 -6.22 -40.17 12.95
CA ARG A 171 -5.86 -39.62 14.27
C ARG A 171 -6.07 -40.66 15.38
N GLY A 172 -7.20 -41.37 15.38
CA GLY A 172 -7.46 -42.44 16.34
C GLY A 172 -6.52 -43.65 16.18
N HIS A 173 -6.12 -43.99 14.95
CA HIS A 173 -5.15 -45.06 14.72
C HIS A 173 -3.77 -44.70 15.26
N GLN A 174 -3.31 -43.45 15.06
CA GLN A 174 -2.03 -42.98 15.56
C GLN A 174 -1.93 -43.13 17.08
N VAL A 175 -2.93 -42.64 17.83
CA VAL A 175 -2.97 -42.77 19.30
C VAL A 175 -2.97 -44.23 19.73
N ARG A 176 -3.76 -45.10 19.08
CA ARG A 176 -3.78 -46.53 19.41
C ARG A 176 -2.44 -47.23 19.11
N LYS A 177 -1.73 -46.83 18.05
CA LYS A 177 -0.41 -47.36 17.72
C LYS A 177 0.60 -47.03 18.83
N ASP A 178 0.57 -45.79 19.32
CA ASP A 178 1.47 -45.37 20.39
C ASP A 178 1.09 -45.99 21.74
N TYR A 179 -0.21 -46.10 22.04
CA TYR A 179 -0.70 -46.78 23.25
C TYR A 179 -0.36 -48.28 23.27
N LYS A 180 -0.40 -48.96 22.11
CA LYS A 180 0.04 -50.36 22.00
C LYS A 180 1.51 -50.55 22.38
N LYS A 181 2.40 -49.60 22.06
CA LYS A 181 3.82 -49.66 22.49
C LYS A 181 3.94 -49.61 24.00
N ILE A 182 3.16 -48.74 24.66
CA ILE A 182 3.15 -48.59 26.12
C ILE A 182 2.61 -49.87 26.79
N ILE A 183 1.48 -50.41 26.31
CA ILE A 183 0.97 -51.68 26.85
C ILE A 183 2.00 -52.80 26.66
N TRP A 184 2.64 -52.87 25.49
CA TRP A 184 3.64 -53.90 25.24
C TRP A 184 4.85 -53.77 26.18
N SER A 185 5.35 -52.56 26.43
CA SER A 185 6.44 -52.35 27.38
C SER A 185 6.03 -52.66 28.82
N VAL A 186 4.81 -52.30 29.24
CA VAL A 186 4.28 -52.66 30.57
C VAL A 186 4.12 -54.17 30.70
N GLY A 187 3.63 -54.85 29.65
CA GLY A 187 3.52 -56.31 29.65
C GLY A 187 4.87 -57.01 29.81
N VAL A 188 5.91 -56.52 29.11
CA VAL A 188 7.29 -57.03 29.27
C VAL A 188 7.83 -56.74 30.69
N LEU A 189 7.58 -55.56 31.23
CA LEU A 189 7.97 -55.21 32.60
C LEU A 189 7.26 -56.08 33.62
N ASP A 190 5.94 -56.27 33.51
CA ASP A 190 5.16 -57.12 34.41
C ASP A 190 5.61 -58.59 34.30
N GLU A 191 5.88 -59.08 33.09
CA GLU A 191 6.39 -60.43 32.86
C GLU A 191 7.80 -60.63 33.43
N ALA A 192 8.65 -59.59 33.45
CA ALA A 192 9.97 -59.65 34.07
C ALA A 192 9.93 -59.45 35.60
N ILE A 193 9.11 -58.51 36.08
CA ILE A 193 9.01 -58.11 37.49
C ILE A 193 8.25 -59.15 38.30
N LEU A 194 7.18 -59.75 37.78
CA LEU A 194 6.37 -60.72 38.53
C LEU A 194 7.18 -61.97 38.94
N PRO A 195 8.00 -62.59 38.07
CA PRO A 195 8.93 -63.65 38.48
C PRO A 195 10.03 -63.14 39.40
N TRP A 196 10.56 -61.94 39.18
CA TRP A 196 11.61 -61.35 40.03
C TRP A 196 11.13 -61.11 41.47
N LEU A 197 9.89 -60.64 41.65
CA LEU A 197 9.26 -60.48 42.96
C LEU A 197 8.84 -61.82 43.58
N ARG A 198 8.43 -62.80 42.78
CA ARG A 198 8.02 -64.13 43.27
C ARG A 198 9.21 -65.04 43.58
N LYS A 199 10.41 -64.72 43.08
CA LYS A 199 11.66 -65.47 43.22
C LYS A 199 12.74 -64.54 43.79
N GLY A 200 12.55 -64.06 45.01
CA GLY A 200 13.45 -63.08 45.61
C GLY A 200 14.92 -63.52 45.65
N ARG A 201 15.78 -62.57 45.23
CA ARG A 201 17.19 -62.35 45.59
C ARG A 201 18.22 -63.41 45.16
N GLY A 202 18.98 -63.05 44.13
CA GLY A 202 20.30 -63.63 43.87
C GLY A 202 21.04 -62.93 42.74
N SER A 203 21.95 -62.02 43.10
CA SER A 203 23.13 -61.62 42.32
C SER A 203 22.89 -60.68 41.12
N SER A 204 23.79 -59.80 40.69
CA SER A 204 25.01 -59.17 41.20
C SER A 204 25.56 -58.37 40.00
N GLY A 205 25.69 -57.04 40.12
CA GLY A 205 26.74 -56.28 39.42
C GLY A 205 26.46 -55.61 38.06
N PHE A 206 26.74 -54.28 38.03
CA PHE A 206 27.28 -53.45 36.92
C PHE A 206 26.38 -53.09 35.71
N LYS A 207 26.42 -51.90 35.11
CA LYS A 207 26.80 -50.48 35.38
C LYS A 207 26.20 -49.64 34.20
N PRO A 208 25.99 -48.31 34.32
CA PRO A 208 25.35 -47.47 33.30
C PRO A 208 26.36 -46.77 32.35
N GLU A 209 26.00 -46.59 31.06
CA GLU A 209 26.77 -45.74 30.12
C GLU A 209 25.89 -45.16 28.99
N GLU A 210 25.55 -43.88 29.18
CA GLU A 210 25.53 -42.70 28.30
C GLU A 210 25.31 -42.70 26.76
N LEU A 211 24.47 -41.71 26.38
CA LEU A 211 24.52 -40.78 25.23
C LEU A 211 23.89 -41.16 23.87
N GLY A 212 23.04 -40.23 23.38
CA GLY A 212 22.89 -40.00 21.94
C GLY A 212 21.61 -39.27 21.51
N ALA A 213 21.80 -38.04 21.03
CA ALA A 213 21.02 -37.33 20.00
C ALA A 213 20.13 -36.17 20.48
N GLY A 214 20.70 -34.97 20.39
CA GLY A 214 19.96 -33.72 20.28
C GLY A 214 19.56 -33.40 18.83
N THR A 215 18.83 -32.28 18.74
CA THR A 215 18.77 -31.31 17.63
C THR A 215 17.53 -31.30 16.73
N SER A 216 17.09 -30.05 16.48
CA SER A 216 16.35 -29.51 15.34
C SER A 216 14.82 -29.65 15.32
N MET A 217 14.03 -28.66 14.91
CA MET A 217 14.16 -27.23 14.61
C MET A 217 12.80 -26.81 14.04
N VAL A 218 12.47 -25.52 14.16
CA VAL A 218 11.75 -24.72 13.14
C VAL A 218 10.25 -25.04 12.98
N ASP A 219 9.42 -24.19 13.57
CA ASP A 219 8.87 -22.95 12.97
C ASP A 219 7.55 -23.27 12.28
N ALA A 220 6.48 -23.11 13.06
CA ALA A 220 5.14 -23.14 12.53
C ALA A 220 4.94 -21.86 11.73
N GLY A 221 5.19 -21.95 10.42
CA GLY A 221 4.89 -20.90 9.46
C GLY A 221 3.50 -20.34 9.72
N THR A 222 3.48 -19.14 10.30
CA THR A 222 2.34 -18.25 10.28
C THR A 222 1.95 -18.10 8.83
N LYS A 223 0.74 -18.55 8.51
CA LYS A 223 0.05 -18.04 7.34
C LYS A 223 -0.11 -16.55 7.64
N GLU A 224 0.81 -15.74 7.15
CA GLU A 224 0.58 -14.32 7.04
C GLU A 224 -0.67 -14.19 6.17
N ASP A 225 -1.81 -14.05 6.83
CA ASP A 225 -3.07 -13.78 6.19
C ASP A 225 -2.82 -12.51 5.37
N ASP A 226 -3.04 -12.55 4.06
CA ASP A 226 -2.93 -11.39 3.16
C ASP A 226 -3.72 -10.16 3.66
N TYR A 227 -4.60 -10.35 4.66
CA TYR A 227 -5.26 -9.31 5.43
C TYR A 227 -4.34 -8.46 6.31
N ASP A 228 -3.32 -9.04 6.95
CA ASP A 228 -2.42 -8.33 7.86
C ASP A 228 -1.49 -7.39 7.09
N LEU A 229 -0.93 -7.85 5.97
CA LEU A 229 -0.11 -7.01 5.08
C LEU A 229 -0.86 -5.75 4.59
N LEU A 230 -2.16 -5.89 4.26
CA LEU A 230 -2.99 -4.76 3.80
C LEU A 230 -3.43 -3.84 4.94
N LYS A 231 -3.56 -4.37 6.15
CA LYS A 231 -3.82 -3.56 7.34
C LYS A 231 -2.60 -2.74 7.72
N GLU A 232 -1.43 -3.34 7.63
CA GLU A 232 -0.15 -2.66 7.82
C GLU A 232 0.10 -1.59 6.75
N GLY A 233 -0.16 -1.90 5.48
CA GLY A 233 -0.04 -0.91 4.39
C GLY A 233 -0.94 0.32 4.60
N ARG A 234 -2.17 0.14 5.12
CA ARG A 234 -3.06 1.26 5.49
C ARG A 234 -2.51 2.08 6.64
N LYS A 235 -2.04 1.41 7.70
CA LYS A 235 -1.45 2.07 8.86
C LYS A 235 -0.21 2.88 8.45
N GLN A 236 0.65 2.30 7.61
CA GLN A 236 1.81 2.99 7.05
C GLN A 236 1.42 4.20 6.20
N LEU A 237 0.36 4.09 5.39
CA LEU A 237 -0.13 5.22 4.60
C LEU A 237 -0.67 6.35 5.49
N GLU A 238 -1.50 6.03 6.47
CA GLU A 238 -2.05 7.02 7.42
C GLU A 238 -0.94 7.70 8.25
N GLU A 239 0.07 6.94 8.67
CA GLU A 239 1.27 7.49 9.29
C GLU A 239 2.06 8.40 8.34
N ARG A 240 2.17 8.06 7.05
CA ARG A 240 2.84 8.93 6.06
C ARG A 240 2.05 10.22 5.82
N LEU A 241 0.73 10.15 5.72
CA LEU A 241 -0.14 11.30 5.51
C LEU A 241 -0.12 12.23 6.73
N SER A 242 -0.22 11.69 7.94
CA SER A 242 -0.10 12.48 9.18
C SER A 242 1.28 13.13 9.32
N LYS A 243 2.37 12.38 9.07
CA LYS A 243 3.74 12.93 9.08
C LYS A 243 3.93 14.04 8.03
N ALA A 244 3.33 13.90 6.84
CA ALA A 244 3.34 14.96 5.82
C ALA A 244 2.59 16.22 6.30
N LEU A 245 1.41 16.05 6.91
CA LEU A 245 0.65 17.17 7.48
C LEU A 245 1.41 17.87 8.61
N ASP A 246 2.08 17.12 9.48
CA ASP A 246 2.87 17.71 10.57
C ASP A 246 4.07 18.50 10.05
N ARG A 247 4.64 18.10 8.90
CA ARG A 247 5.70 18.88 8.23
C ARG A 247 5.16 20.18 7.66
N VAL A 248 4.04 20.15 6.96
CA VAL A 248 3.38 21.38 6.45
C VAL A 248 2.99 22.30 7.62
N ARG A 249 2.44 21.75 8.71
CA ARG A 249 2.17 22.50 9.95
C ARG A 249 3.44 23.09 10.56
N SER A 250 4.55 22.35 10.56
CA SER A 250 5.82 22.84 11.07
C SER A 250 6.37 24.00 10.24
N MET A 251 6.26 23.92 8.90
CA MET A 251 6.63 25.00 7.99
C MET A 251 5.81 26.27 8.25
N VAL A 252 4.50 26.13 8.48
CA VAL A 252 3.61 27.26 8.82
C VAL A 252 3.94 27.89 10.18
N ARG A 253 4.49 27.16 11.15
CA ARG A 253 4.75 27.72 12.50
C ARG A 253 5.96 28.64 12.57
N TYR A 254 6.99 28.42 11.74
CA TYR A 254 8.25 29.16 11.82
C TYR A 254 8.39 30.16 10.66
N PRO A 255 8.66 31.46 10.91
CA PRO A 255 8.73 32.47 9.85
C PRO A 255 9.82 32.17 8.82
N GLU A 256 11.01 31.75 9.26
CA GLU A 256 12.13 31.35 8.39
C GLU A 256 11.76 30.19 7.44
N ALA A 257 10.89 29.28 7.89
CA ALA A 257 10.43 28.16 7.09
C ALA A 257 9.41 28.58 6.04
N ARG A 258 8.58 29.59 6.32
CA ARG A 258 7.64 30.16 5.34
C ARG A 258 8.39 30.87 4.22
N ASP A 259 9.44 31.61 4.57
CA ASP A 259 10.26 32.32 3.59
C ASP A 259 11.04 31.35 2.69
N GLN A 260 11.57 30.26 3.28
CA GLN A 260 12.14 29.13 2.51
C GLN A 260 11.11 28.51 1.55
N TYR A 261 9.88 28.29 2.00
CA TYR A 261 8.81 27.72 1.18
C TYR A 261 8.44 28.64 0.01
N ARG A 262 8.26 29.94 0.27
CA ARG A 262 7.94 30.95 -0.76
C ARG A 262 9.09 31.14 -1.76
N SER A 263 10.34 31.16 -1.29
CA SER A 263 11.50 31.21 -2.17
C SER A 263 11.53 29.99 -3.10
N LEU A 264 11.23 28.81 -2.58
CA LEU A 264 11.20 27.58 -3.36
C LEU A 264 10.03 27.56 -4.34
N LEU A 265 8.86 28.10 -3.99
CA LEU A 265 7.76 28.30 -4.93
C LEU A 265 8.19 29.14 -6.14
N ASN A 266 8.83 30.30 -5.91
CA ASN A 266 9.31 31.16 -6.99
C ASN A 266 10.32 30.44 -7.89
N VAL A 267 11.33 29.78 -7.30
CA VAL A 267 12.35 29.04 -8.05
C VAL A 267 11.74 27.92 -8.87
N VAL A 268 10.78 27.16 -8.32
CA VAL A 268 10.11 26.10 -9.07
C VAL A 268 9.28 26.67 -10.21
N SER A 269 8.56 27.77 -10.00
CA SER A 269 7.83 28.46 -11.07
C SER A 269 8.76 28.91 -12.19
N GLU A 270 9.89 29.56 -11.87
CA GLU A 270 10.88 29.97 -12.88
C GLU A 270 11.46 28.78 -13.66
N VAL A 271 11.75 27.66 -12.99
CA VAL A 271 12.25 26.45 -13.65
C VAL A 271 11.19 25.82 -14.56
N GLN A 272 9.93 25.81 -14.14
CA GLN A 272 8.81 25.32 -14.95
C GLN A 272 8.58 26.19 -16.18
N GLU A 273 8.64 27.52 -16.03
CA GLU A 273 8.53 28.47 -17.14
C GLU A 273 9.66 28.28 -18.15
N LYS A 274 10.92 28.20 -17.69
CA LYS A 274 12.07 27.90 -18.56
C LYS A 274 11.89 26.56 -19.28
N LYS A 275 11.47 25.53 -18.56
CA LYS A 275 11.20 24.21 -19.16
C LYS A 275 10.11 24.28 -20.23
N ALA A 276 9.03 25.01 -19.99
CA ALA A 276 7.96 25.19 -20.96
C ALA A 276 8.41 25.96 -22.20
N VAL A 277 9.31 26.94 -22.05
CA VAL A 277 9.95 27.64 -23.18
C VAL A 277 10.81 26.68 -24.00
N TYR A 278 11.67 25.88 -23.35
CA TYR A 278 12.47 24.87 -24.04
C TYR A 278 11.61 23.81 -24.74
N ASP A 279 10.58 23.26 -24.09
CA ASP A 279 9.66 22.29 -24.70
C ASP A 279 8.89 22.92 -25.88
N LYS A 280 8.53 24.20 -25.81
CA LYS A 280 7.86 24.92 -26.91
C LYS A 280 8.79 25.16 -28.10
N VAL A 281 10.07 25.42 -27.85
CA VAL A 281 11.12 25.51 -28.88
C VAL A 281 11.36 24.15 -29.54
N LEU A 282 11.33 23.06 -28.78
CA LEU A 282 11.55 21.71 -29.31
C LEU A 282 10.36 21.18 -30.15
N ASN A 283 9.13 21.59 -29.81
CA ASN A 283 7.91 21.11 -30.47
C ASN A 283 7.50 21.94 -31.71
N ASN A 284 8.16 23.07 -31.99
CA ASN A 284 7.96 23.89 -33.19
C ASN A 284 9.28 24.03 -33.97
N PRO A 285 9.60 23.15 -34.93
CA PRO A 285 10.81 23.27 -35.75
C PRO A 285 10.71 24.34 -36.86
N GLU A 286 9.54 24.96 -37.08
CA GLU A 286 9.38 26.06 -38.04
C GLU A 286 9.59 27.42 -37.35
N GLY A 287 10.84 27.67 -36.97
CA GLY A 287 11.33 28.98 -36.54
C GLY A 287 12.62 29.24 -37.27
N ASP A 288 12.56 30.16 -38.25
CA ASP A 288 13.65 30.75 -39.00
C ASP A 288 14.95 30.86 -38.18
N TYR A 289 15.95 30.05 -38.53
CA TYR A 289 17.26 30.07 -37.89
C TYR A 289 18.03 31.30 -38.38
N GLY A 290 17.84 32.41 -37.67
CA GLY A 290 18.79 33.52 -37.65
C GLY A 290 20.08 33.05 -36.98
N ASP A 291 21.09 32.87 -37.82
CA ASP A 291 22.53 32.78 -37.55
C ASP A 291 22.97 33.54 -36.28
N ASP A 292 23.16 32.82 -35.17
CA ASP A 292 23.94 33.24 -34.00
C ASP A 292 24.41 31.98 -33.24
N PHE A 293 25.20 31.15 -33.93
CA PHE A 293 25.98 30.11 -33.26
C PHE A 293 27.15 30.79 -32.55
N VAL A 294 27.10 30.80 -31.22
CA VAL A 294 28.24 31.18 -30.38
C VAL A 294 29.43 30.29 -30.77
N ASP A 295 30.48 30.92 -31.30
CA ASP A 295 31.70 30.25 -31.75
C ASP A 295 32.50 29.76 -30.54
N ILE A 296 32.42 28.45 -30.28
CA ILE A 296 33.05 27.79 -29.13
C ILE A 296 34.58 27.67 -29.33
N ASP A 297 35.10 27.83 -30.55
CA ASP A 297 36.53 27.75 -30.85
C ASP A 297 37.32 29.00 -30.39
N ALA A 298 36.66 30.13 -30.17
CA ALA A 298 37.32 31.38 -29.77
C ALA A 298 37.76 31.44 -28.29
N LEU A 299 37.43 30.42 -27.47
CA LEU A 299 37.64 30.41 -26.02
C LEU A 299 38.83 29.54 -25.56
N LEU A 300 39.57 28.93 -26.49
CA LEU A 300 40.66 28.00 -26.19
C LEU A 300 42.08 28.56 -26.44
N ASP A 301 42.22 29.77 -26.97
CA ASP A 301 43.50 30.35 -27.41
C ASP A 301 44.03 31.47 -26.48
N ASP A 302 43.94 31.32 -25.15
CA ASP A 302 44.66 32.22 -24.24
C ASP A 302 45.32 31.51 -23.06
N ASP A 303 46.29 30.64 -23.37
CA ASP A 303 47.38 30.30 -22.45
C ASP A 303 48.68 30.94 -22.97
N THR A 304 48.79 32.26 -22.77
CA THR A 304 50.00 33.03 -23.06
C THR A 304 51.08 32.76 -22.01
N LEU A 305 52.21 32.23 -22.49
CA LEU A 305 53.46 31.91 -21.80
C LEU A 305 53.98 33.06 -20.90
N MET A 306 54.19 32.76 -19.61
CA MET A 306 54.99 33.56 -18.69
C MET A 306 56.48 33.40 -19.00
N SER A 307 57.11 34.46 -19.53
CA SER A 307 58.56 34.60 -19.60
C SER A 307 59.07 35.34 -18.37
N THR A 308 59.79 34.63 -17.49
CA THR A 308 60.50 35.23 -16.35
C THR A 308 61.95 35.50 -16.73
N ALA A 309 62.34 36.77 -16.78
CA ALA A 309 63.74 37.19 -16.78
C ALA A 309 63.89 38.52 -16.05
N SER A 310 64.28 38.45 -14.77
CA SER A 310 65.34 39.24 -14.13
C SER A 310 65.56 38.72 -12.71
#